data_AF-A0A8T6YIT9-F1
#
_entry.id   AF-A0A8T6YIT9-F1
#
_cell.length_a   1.000
_cell.length_b   1.000
_cell.length_c   1.000
_cell.angle_alpha   90.00
_cell.angle_beta   90.00
_cell.angle_gamma   90.00
#
_symmetry.space_group_name_H-M   'P 1'
#
loop_
_entity.id
_entity.type
_entity.pdbx_description
1 polymer ?
#
loop_
_entity_poly.entity_id
_entity_poly.type
_entity_poly.pdbx_seq_one_letter_code
_entity_poly.pdbx_strand_id
1 'polypeptide(L)' 'MEIDKIEKLHSIGYSLKDSKVSINHDIKFNVAGVKINGTQGEVLNLPLWIGKILAQNKLATLEKPDMITELKQALSKEKM' A
#
# COMPACT_ATOMS: atom_id res chain seq x y z
N MET A 1 -7.62 -26.06 12.44
CA MET A 1 -7.45 -24.61 12.32
C MET A 1 -7.09 -24.33 10.88
N GLU A 2 -7.95 -23.68 10.10
CA GLU A 2 -7.72 -23.49 8.66
C GLU A 2 -6.81 -22.28 8.47
N ILE A 3 -5.50 -22.52 8.51
CA ILE A 3 -4.44 -21.50 8.35
C ILE A 3 -4.68 -20.68 7.08
N ASP A 4 -5.15 -21.30 6.00
CA ASP A 4 -5.50 -20.63 4.73
C ASP A 4 -6.55 -19.53 4.90
N LYS A 5 -7.56 -19.73 5.76
CA LYS A 5 -8.59 -18.70 6.00
C LYS A 5 -8.02 -17.51 6.76
N ILE A 6 -7.11 -17.77 7.69
CA ILE A 6 -6.45 -16.73 8.49
C ILE A 6 -5.52 -15.91 7.59
N GLU A 7 -4.71 -16.57 6.76
CA GLU A 7 -3.82 -15.91 5.81
C GLU A 7 -4.60 -15.05 4.80
N LYS A 8 -5.71 -15.58 4.29
CA LYS A 8 -6.58 -14.84 3.37
C LYS A 8 -7.18 -13.60 4.01
N LEU A 9 -7.69 -13.72 5.24
CA LEU A 9 -8.23 -12.59 6.00
C LEU A 9 -7.17 -11.52 6.25
N HIS A 10 -5.97 -11.93 6.67
CA HIS A 10 -4.84 -11.03 6.89
C HIS A 10 -4.46 -10.32 5.59
N SER A 11 -4.37 -11.04 4.47
CA SER A 11 -4.00 -10.48 3.17
C SER A 11 -5.00 -9.45 2.67
N ILE A 12 -6.30 -9.71 2.82
CA ILE A 12 -7.37 -8.76 2.48
C ILE A 12 -7.22 -7.50 3.34
N GLY A 13 -7.15 -7.66 4.66
CA GLY A 13 -6.98 -6.54 5.59
C GLY A 13 -5.73 -5.71 5.30
N TYR A 14 -4.61 -6.37 5.02
CA TYR A 14 -3.35 -5.71 4.66
C TYR A 14 -3.46 -4.91 3.36
N SER A 15 -4.18 -5.42 2.36
CA SER A 15 -4.39 -4.70 1.09
C SER A 15 -5.27 -3.44 1.20
N LEU A 16 -6.09 -3.36 2.24
CA LEU A 16 -6.96 -2.21 2.54
C LEU A 16 -6.25 -1.12 3.34
N LYS A 17 -5.07 -1.40 3.92
CA LYS A 17 -4.30 -0.38 4.66
C LYS A 17 -3.83 0.72 3.72
N ASP A 18 -3.79 1.94 4.25
CA ASP A 18 -3.22 3.07 3.52
C ASP A 18 -1.73 2.90 3.31
N SER A 19 -1.28 3.35 2.14
CA SER A 19 0.11 3.35 1.71
C SER A 19 0.44 4.69 1.08
N LYS A 20 1.69 5.12 1.20
CA LYS A 20 2.20 6.30 0.52
C LYS A 20 2.47 5.96 -0.94
N VAL A 21 1.84 6.71 -1.83
CA VAL A 21 1.90 6.51 -3.28
C VAL A 21 2.33 7.81 -3.93
N SER A 22 3.52 7.81 -4.50
CA SER A 22 4.09 8.98 -5.19
C SER A 22 3.67 8.95 -6.65
N ILE A 23 2.93 9.97 -7.09
CA ILE A 23 2.31 10.03 -8.40
C ILE A 23 3.35 10.43 -9.46
N ASN A 24 3.48 9.64 -10.53
CA ASN A 24 4.46 9.88 -11.59
C ASN A 24 3.89 10.71 -12.74
N HIS A 25 2.56 10.73 -12.89
CA HIS A 25 1.84 11.43 -13.96
C HIS A 25 0.51 11.96 -13.42
N ASP A 26 0.01 13.05 -13.98
CA ASP A 26 -1.32 13.55 -13.62
C ASP A 26 -2.40 12.49 -13.88
N ILE A 27 -3.17 12.18 -12.84
CA ILE A 27 -4.18 11.14 -12.85
C ILE A 27 -5.52 11.65 -12.32
N LYS A 28 -6.60 11.23 -12.98
CA LYS A 28 -7.96 11.54 -12.58
C LYS A 28 -8.87 10.36 -12.88
N PHE A 29 -9.37 9.69 -11.84
CA PHE A 29 -10.25 8.54 -12.00
C PHE A 29 -11.48 8.65 -11.10
N ASN A 30 -12.61 8.14 -11.59
CA ASN A 30 -13.84 7.99 -10.83
C ASN A 30 -14.50 6.68 -11.23
N VAL A 31 -14.36 5.64 -10.41
CA VAL A 31 -14.89 4.30 -10.68
C VAL A 31 -15.55 3.76 -9.43
N ALA A 32 -16.81 3.31 -9.55
CA ALA A 32 -17.56 2.69 -8.45
C ALA A 32 -17.55 3.52 -7.13
N GLY A 33 -17.56 4.85 -7.23
CA GLY A 33 -17.51 5.76 -6.09
C GLY A 33 -16.11 6.09 -5.58
N VAL A 34 -15.07 5.40 -6.05
CA VAL A 34 -13.67 5.72 -5.74
C VAL A 34 -13.21 6.86 -6.66
N LYS A 35 -12.94 8.02 -6.09
CA LYS A 35 -12.40 9.19 -6.78
C LYS A 35 -10.97 9.45 -6.36
N ILE A 36 -10.06 9.52 -7.33
CA ILE A 36 -8.66 9.82 -7.10
C ILE A 36 -8.26 10.90 -8.08
N ASN A 37 -7.75 11.99 -7.54
CA ASN A 37 -7.08 13.03 -8.30
C ASN A 37 -5.67 13.11 -7.73
N GLY A 38 -4.66 12.99 -8.59
CA GLY A 38 -3.27 13.11 -8.20
C GLY A 38 -2.50 13.87 -9.26
N THR A 39 -1.66 14.79 -8.81
CA THR A 39 -0.77 15.55 -9.70
C THR A 39 0.62 14.92 -9.69
N GLN A 40 1.36 15.02 -10.79
CA GLN A 40 2.73 14.53 -10.86
C GLN A 40 3.60 15.12 -9.72
N GLY A 41 4.32 14.24 -9.02
CA GLY A 41 5.16 14.59 -7.87
C GLY A 41 4.43 14.63 -6.53
N GLU A 42 3.10 14.54 -6.52
CA GLU A 42 2.30 14.48 -5.30
C GLU A 42 2.43 13.12 -4.61
N VAL A 43 2.43 13.12 -3.27
CA VAL A 43 2.36 11.89 -2.48
C VAL A 43 0.96 11.79 -1.89
N LEU A 44 0.22 10.77 -2.30
CA LEU A 44 -1.12 10.48 -1.81
C LEU A 44 -1.10 9.30 -0.84
N ASN A 45 -1.91 9.38 0.21
CA ASN A 45 -2.24 8.21 1.02
C ASN A 45 -3.43 7.51 0.36
N LEU A 46 -3.18 6.32 -0.19
CA LEU A 46 -4.18 5.50 -0.87
C LEU A 46 -4.12 4.06 -0.34
N PRO A 47 -5.25 3.34 -0.33
CA PRO A 47 -5.27 1.91 -0.08
C PRO A 47 -4.22 1.17 -0.91
N LEU A 48 -3.49 0.25 -0.27
CA LEU A 48 -2.37 -0.47 -0.87
C LEU A 48 -2.74 -1.17 -2.18
N TRP A 49 -3.96 -1.71 -2.29
CA TRP A 49 -4.42 -2.33 -3.53
C TRP A 49 -4.49 -1.33 -4.71
N ILE A 50 -4.88 -0.09 -4.45
CA ILE A 50 -4.92 0.99 -5.46
C ILE A 50 -3.49 1.37 -5.85
N GLY A 51 -2.63 1.60 -4.86
CA GLY A 51 -1.22 1.93 -5.09
C GLY A 51 -0.50 0.86 -5.91
N LYS A 52 -0.78 -0.42 -5.67
CA LYS A 52 -0.26 -1.55 -6.46
C LYS A 52 -0.69 -1.49 -7.92
N ILE A 53 -1.96 -1.23 -8.20
CA ILE A 53 -2.48 -1.11 -9.58
C ILE A 53 -1.81 0.06 -10.30
N LEU A 54 -1.72 1.22 -9.66
CA LEU A 54 -1.07 2.40 -10.26
C LEU A 54 0.42 2.13 -10.55
N ALA A 55 1.12 1.48 -9.62
CA ALA A 55 2.53 1.12 -9.80
C ALA A 55 2.76 0.09 -10.90
N GLN A 56 1.90 -0.93 -11.03
CA GLN A 56 1.96 -1.91 -12.12
C GLN A 56 1.83 -1.25 -13.50
N ASN A 57 1.08 -0.15 -13.59
CA ASN A 57 0.89 0.63 -14.80
C ASN A 57 1.88 1.80 -14.95
N LYS A 58 2.91 1.88 -14.09
CA LYS A 58 3.93 2.95 -14.06
C LYS A 58 3.37 4.36 -13.81
N LEU A 59 2.12 4.48 -13.36
CA LEU A 59 1.46 5.76 -13.06
C LEU A 59 1.87 6.33 -11.70
N ALA A 60 2.38 5.48 -10.80
CA ALA A 60 2.84 5.87 -9.48
C ALA A 60 3.97 4.95 -8.98
N THR A 61 4.59 5.34 -7.88
CA THR A 61 5.60 4.57 -7.15
C THR A 61 5.09 4.33 -5.74
N LEU A 62 5.08 3.06 -5.31
CA LEU A 62 4.69 2.73 -3.94
C LEU A 62 5.90 2.95 -3.02
N GLU A 63 5.77 3.82 -2.03
CA GLU A 63 6.81 3.96 -1.02
C GLU A 63 6.76 2.73 -0.11
N LYS A 64 7.83 1.93 -0.15
CA LYS A 64 7.95 0.78 0.73
C LYS A 64 8.47 1.25 2.08
N PRO A 65 7.84 0.84 3.20
CA PRO A 65 8.49 0.99 4.48
C PRO A 65 9.83 0.24 4.45
N ASP A 66 10.83 0.78 5.14
CA ASP A 66 12.12 0.13 5.29
C ASP A 66 11.96 -1.14 6.15
N MET A 67 11.69 -2.25 5.47
CA MET A 67 11.46 -3.56 6.07
C MET A 67 12.65 -4.00 6.94
N ILE A 68 13.88 -3.54 6.63
CA ILE A 68 15.06 -3.86 7.43
C ILE A 68 14.93 -3.22 8.82
N THR A 69 14.50 -1.96 8.87
CA THR A 69 14.30 -1.23 10.11
C THR A 69 13.14 -1.82 10.92
N GLU A 70 12.01 -2.14 10.28
CA GLU A 70 10.85 -2.77 10.92
C GLU A 70 11.21 -4.15 11.53
N LEU A 71 11.92 -5.00 10.79
CA LEU A 71 12.35 -6.32 11.26
C LEU A 71 13.32 -6.22 12.45
N LYS A 72 14.27 -5.27 12.41
CA LYS A 72 15.17 -5.02 13.52
C LYS A 72 14.42 -4.63 14.79
N GLN A 73 13.42 -3.75 14.68
CA GLN A 73 12.61 -3.33 15.82
C GLN A 73 11.77 -4.47 16.40
N ALA A 74 11.17 -5.31 15.55
CA ALA A 74 10.40 -6.48 15.99
C ALA A 74 11.29 -7.45 16.78
N LEU A 75 12.47 -7.78 16.27
CA LEU A 75 13.44 -8.66 16.94
C LEU A 75 13.92 -8.08 18.29
N SER A 76 14.07 -6.75 18.39
CA SER A 76 14.40 -6.11 19.67
C SER A 76 13.27 -6.21 20.69
N LYS A 77 12.00 -6.15 20.26
CA LYS A 77 10.82 -6.28 21.14
C LYS A 77 10.56 -7.71 21.59
N GLU A 78 10.88 -8.73 20.78
CA GLU A 78 10.78 -10.14 21.18
C GLU A 78 11.85 -10.55 22.21
N LYS A 79 12.99 -9.85 22.25
CA LYS A 79 14.08 -10.12 23.19
C LYS A 79 13.96 -9.40 24.54
N MET A 80 12.98 -8.51 24.69
CA MET A 80 12.62 -7.83 25.94
C MET A 80 11.49 -8.57 26.66
#